data_AF-E0RW74-F1
#
_entry.id   AF-E0RW74-F1
#
_cell.length_a   1.000
_cell.length_b   1.000
_cell.length_c   1.000
_cell.angle_alpha   90.00
_cell.angle_beta   90.00
_cell.angle_gamma   90.00
#
_symmetry.space_group_name_H-M   'P 1'
#
loop_
_entity.id
_entity.type
_entity.pdbx_description
1 polymer ?
#
loop_
_entity_poly.entity_id
_entity_poly.type
_entity_poly.pdbx_seq_one_letter_code
_entity_poly.pdbx_strand_id
1 'polypeptide(L)'
;MIKSIKKALLSAGALIGVVALLSLSPVAKVDVQARGSEIAMGIDVSKYQGGINWQQVKNSGVKFAMIRVGTTKKGIDEQFVNNVVNANAAGIRTGIYIYSYATNPEQAAAEANTVLAWIAPYTVSFPIAIDIEDSCQKGLNPAQLQAIADTFCGIIYANGYEPMVYASKNWFMGRMPVVSSPKWVAQYGNACEYPGDYAMWQSTSHGSVAGIPSRVDINHLYTDYFSRMIPEGFNSYGGNIYYYHNYRRMTGWLNLSNGRYHADASGIINAGWFQDESGIYYLDPAQGGLAKVGFADIGGSRYFFDANGVRRTGLIDVGGAICYANEEGVCQKGLIPLADGVHYFDDQYLMHVGLTPIGNKLYYFNEAGVMQTGMLAFEIGKFMFGADGAAVSGWFANELGQRFYFGPDFKATVGLATIDKSVYLFGDDGVMFTGWSGDVGARYYFGPDGKMVTGWNAIDGRAFYFGADGLMALGLAPLKDGVYYLDPADGHMVVGWVQLPDGWRYFDANNGKMLANTSAVLDNVACSFDKNGLLTAPAGWVPGTPAPVDPAVVAQAPAQKSAAVPQ
;
A
#
# COMPACT_ATOMS: atom_id res chain seq x y z
N MET A 1 59.15 6.04 -17.76
CA MET A 1 59.07 5.20 -18.97
C MET A 1 57.93 4.19 -18.77
N ILE A 2 56.71 4.59 -19.11
CA ILE A 2 55.94 4.17 -20.30
C ILE A 2 55.52 2.69 -20.21
N LYS A 3 54.23 2.49 -19.88
CA LYS A 3 53.44 1.31 -20.23
C LYS A 3 52.12 1.77 -20.85
N SER A 4 51.75 1.07 -21.92
CA SER A 4 50.42 0.98 -22.54
C SER A 4 50.00 2.07 -23.52
N ILE A 5 50.30 1.81 -24.79
CA ILE A 5 49.58 2.29 -25.97
C ILE A 5 48.58 1.20 -26.35
N LYS A 6 47.28 1.50 -26.37
CA LYS A 6 46.32 0.96 -27.35
C LYS A 6 45.18 1.96 -27.52
N LYS A 7 44.98 2.31 -28.79
CA LYS A 7 44.02 3.27 -29.37
C LYS A 7 42.57 2.88 -29.11
N ALA A 8 41.69 3.86 -28.94
CA ALA A 8 40.36 3.84 -29.56
C ALA A 8 39.93 5.29 -29.88
N LEU A 9 39.67 5.53 -31.17
CA LEU A 9 39.20 6.77 -31.76
C LEU A 9 37.69 6.96 -31.52
N LEU A 10 37.30 8.23 -31.56
CA LEU A 10 36.01 8.78 -31.99
C LEU A 10 35.12 7.87 -32.87
N SER A 11 33.85 7.77 -32.49
CA SER A 11 32.65 7.79 -33.35
C SER A 11 31.44 7.64 -32.41
N ALA A 12 30.55 8.62 -32.27
CA ALA A 12 29.42 8.89 -33.19
C ALA A 12 28.58 7.63 -33.48
N GLY A 13 27.37 7.57 -32.93
CA GLY A 13 26.30 6.71 -33.43
C GLY A 13 25.62 5.82 -32.38
N ALA A 14 24.42 6.22 -31.96
CA ALA A 14 23.25 5.34 -31.82
C ALA A 14 22.04 6.16 -31.32
N LEU A 15 21.54 7.02 -32.19
CA LEU A 15 20.16 7.51 -32.14
C LEU A 15 19.29 6.34 -32.64
N ILE A 16 18.55 5.67 -31.77
CA ILE A 16 17.63 4.61 -32.17
C ILE A 16 16.41 5.26 -32.82
N GLY A 17 16.23 4.94 -34.10
CA GLY A 17 15.19 5.49 -34.96
C GLY A 17 13.80 4.99 -34.60
N VAL A 18 12.90 5.94 -34.37
CA VAL A 18 11.47 5.77 -34.65
C VAL A 18 11.25 6.30 -36.05
N VAL A 19 11.10 5.40 -37.02
CA VAL A 19 10.62 5.75 -38.37
C VAL A 19 9.12 6.02 -38.24
N ALA A 20 8.76 7.28 -37.99
CA ALA A 20 7.40 7.75 -38.22
C ALA A 20 7.22 7.86 -39.75
N LEU A 21 6.41 6.98 -40.33
CA LEU A 21 5.91 7.15 -41.69
C LEU A 21 5.07 8.43 -41.74
N LEU A 22 5.69 9.53 -42.17
CA LEU A 22 4.99 10.74 -42.60
C LEU A 22 4.30 10.43 -43.93
N SER A 23 3.00 10.16 -43.87
CA SER A 23 2.12 10.25 -45.04
C SER A 23 2.12 11.71 -45.49
N LEU A 24 2.91 12.01 -46.52
CA LEU A 24 2.80 13.23 -47.31
C LEU A 24 1.43 13.23 -48.00
N SER A 25 0.45 13.80 -47.31
CA SER A 25 -0.80 14.19 -47.94
C SER A 25 -0.48 15.32 -48.92
N PRO A 26 -1.10 15.34 -50.12
CA PRO A 26 -0.88 16.41 -51.08
C PRO A 26 -1.24 17.73 -50.41
N VAL A 27 -0.34 18.71 -50.51
CA VAL A 27 -0.58 20.10 -50.12
C VAL A 27 -1.89 20.51 -50.78
N ALA A 28 -2.94 20.63 -49.97
CA ALA A 28 -4.17 21.24 -50.40
C ALA A 28 -3.81 22.64 -50.88
N LYS A 29 -4.21 23.00 -52.11
CA LYS A 29 -4.28 24.40 -52.50
C LYS A 29 -5.10 25.10 -51.42
N VAL A 30 -4.44 25.96 -50.65
CA VAL A 30 -5.14 26.89 -49.78
C VAL A 30 -5.80 27.89 -50.71
N ASP A 31 -7.08 27.70 -50.97
CA ASP A 31 -7.93 28.79 -51.40
C ASP A 31 -7.86 29.85 -50.30
N VAL A 32 -7.39 31.05 -50.65
CA VAL A 32 -7.39 32.21 -49.77
C VAL A 32 -8.85 32.58 -49.52
N GLN A 33 -9.47 31.97 -48.52
CA GLN A 33 -10.73 32.46 -47.97
C GLN A 33 -10.44 33.70 -47.14
N ALA A 34 -11.31 34.69 -47.33
CA ALA A 34 -11.31 35.96 -46.65
C ALA A 34 -11.13 35.78 -45.14
N ARG A 35 -10.35 36.69 -44.56
CA ARG A 35 -10.07 36.81 -43.13
C ARG A 35 -11.37 36.78 -42.34
N GLY A 36 -11.32 36.18 -41.14
CA GLY A 36 -12.47 36.13 -40.24
C GLY A 36 -13.10 37.50 -40.02
N SER A 37 -14.39 37.53 -39.66
CA SER A 37 -15.08 38.79 -39.36
C SER A 37 -14.40 39.53 -38.21
N GLU A 38 -14.47 40.87 -38.25
CA GLU A 38 -14.07 41.70 -37.10
C GLU A 38 -14.80 41.23 -35.83
N ILE A 39 -14.02 40.99 -34.77
CA ILE A 39 -14.52 40.53 -33.47
C ILE A 39 -14.91 41.73 -32.60
N ALA A 40 -14.06 42.77 -32.62
CA ALA A 40 -14.25 43.95 -31.81
C ALA A 40 -13.46 45.14 -32.34
N MET A 41 -14.02 46.34 -32.12
CA MET A 41 -13.31 47.60 -32.26
C MET A 41 -12.71 48.01 -30.91
N GLY A 42 -11.49 48.54 -30.96
CA GLY A 42 -10.75 49.06 -29.82
C GLY A 42 -9.97 50.31 -30.18
N ILE A 43 -9.25 50.82 -29.20
CA ILE A 43 -8.37 51.99 -29.35
C ILE A 43 -6.98 51.68 -28.84
N ASP A 44 -6.01 52.52 -29.18
CA ASP A 44 -4.75 52.57 -28.45
C ASP A 44 -4.47 54.00 -27.97
N VAL A 45 -3.94 54.09 -26.76
CA VAL A 45 -3.84 55.36 -26.02
C VAL A 45 -2.54 55.46 -25.25
N SER A 46 -2.11 56.69 -25.05
CA SER A 46 -0.98 57.06 -24.22
C SER A 46 -1.26 58.42 -23.55
N LYS A 47 -0.23 59.10 -23.01
CA LYS A 47 -0.40 60.47 -22.51
C LYS A 47 -0.96 61.48 -23.50
N TYR A 48 -0.89 61.21 -24.81
CA TYR A 48 -1.36 62.14 -25.85
C TYR A 48 -2.89 62.28 -25.89
N GLN A 49 -3.64 61.37 -25.28
CA GLN A 49 -5.10 61.44 -25.21
C GLN A 49 -5.63 62.27 -24.03
N GLY A 50 -4.75 62.72 -23.12
CA GLY A 50 -5.14 63.53 -21.97
C GLY A 50 -6.08 62.81 -21.00
N GLY A 51 -7.03 63.54 -20.41
CA GLY A 51 -8.03 62.98 -19.50
C GLY A 51 -9.16 62.27 -20.25
N ILE A 52 -9.21 60.94 -20.16
CA ILE A 52 -10.20 60.10 -20.84
C ILE A 52 -11.40 59.80 -19.93
N ASN A 53 -12.62 60.03 -20.43
CA ASN A 53 -13.85 59.52 -19.81
C ASN A 53 -14.16 58.10 -20.32
N TRP A 54 -13.66 57.10 -19.59
CA TRP A 54 -13.74 55.69 -19.98
C TRP A 54 -15.18 55.13 -20.06
N GLN A 55 -16.13 55.70 -19.32
CA GLN A 55 -17.54 55.29 -19.43
C GLN A 55 -18.16 55.73 -20.76
N GLN A 56 -17.84 56.94 -21.23
CA GLN A 56 -18.26 57.40 -22.56
C GLN A 56 -17.57 56.61 -23.68
N VAL A 57 -16.30 56.25 -23.49
CA VAL A 57 -15.56 55.39 -24.43
C VAL A 57 -16.24 54.02 -24.56
N LYS A 58 -16.59 53.37 -23.43
CA LYS A 58 -17.34 52.11 -23.44
C LYS A 58 -18.69 52.23 -24.14
N ASN A 59 -19.44 53.29 -23.83
CA ASN A 59 -20.76 53.52 -24.43
C ASN A 59 -20.66 53.81 -25.94
N SER A 60 -19.49 54.21 -26.43
CA SER A 60 -19.20 54.39 -27.87
C SER A 60 -18.91 53.06 -28.59
N GLY A 61 -18.96 51.92 -27.89
CA GLY A 61 -18.79 50.59 -28.47
C GLY A 61 -17.37 50.03 -28.42
N VAL A 62 -16.39 50.78 -27.92
CA VAL A 62 -15.01 50.32 -27.70
C VAL A 62 -15.01 49.15 -26.71
N LYS A 63 -14.38 48.02 -27.09
CA LYS A 63 -14.32 46.80 -26.27
C LYS A 63 -12.96 46.54 -25.64
N PHE A 64 -11.88 47.04 -26.25
CA PHE A 64 -10.52 46.93 -25.73
C PHE A 64 -9.73 48.22 -25.94
N ALA A 65 -8.68 48.41 -25.14
CA ALA A 65 -7.71 49.49 -25.28
C ALA A 65 -6.29 48.94 -25.13
N MET A 66 -5.40 49.22 -26.10
CA MET A 66 -3.96 48.99 -25.96
C MET A 66 -3.33 50.24 -25.35
N ILE A 67 -2.79 50.14 -24.13
CA ILE A 67 -2.36 51.28 -23.33
C ILE A 67 -0.84 51.31 -23.28
N ARG A 68 -0.23 52.46 -23.61
CA ARG A 68 1.22 52.59 -23.51
C ARG A 68 1.64 52.52 -22.05
N VAL A 69 2.50 51.55 -21.71
CA VAL A 69 3.09 51.50 -20.36
C VAL A 69 4.19 52.52 -20.19
N GLY A 70 4.96 52.80 -21.23
CA GLY A 70 6.07 53.74 -21.17
C GLY A 70 7.13 53.46 -22.21
N THR A 71 8.34 53.94 -21.93
CA THR A 71 9.55 53.66 -22.72
C THR A 71 10.75 53.51 -21.79
N THR A 72 11.77 52.76 -22.17
CA THR A 72 13.00 52.64 -21.39
C THR A 72 13.78 53.95 -21.28
N LYS A 73 13.57 54.90 -22.19
CA LYS A 73 14.22 56.22 -22.14
C LYS A 73 13.53 57.22 -21.23
N LYS A 74 12.22 57.11 -21.04
CA LYS A 74 11.40 58.12 -20.34
C LYS A 74 10.65 57.59 -19.12
N GLY A 75 10.76 56.29 -18.82
CA GLY A 75 10.02 55.65 -17.76
C GLY A 75 8.56 55.38 -18.13
N ILE A 76 7.74 55.17 -17.09
CA ILE A 76 6.30 54.92 -17.21
C ILE A 76 5.61 56.14 -17.87
N ASP A 77 4.66 55.88 -18.77
CA ASP A 77 3.81 56.91 -19.35
C ASP A 77 2.95 57.57 -18.26
N GLU A 78 2.95 58.90 -18.21
CA GLU A 78 2.26 59.69 -17.18
C GLU A 78 0.76 59.38 -17.05
N GLN A 79 0.11 58.85 -18.09
CA GLN A 79 -1.30 58.45 -18.07
C GLN A 79 -1.50 56.94 -17.96
N PHE A 80 -0.43 56.11 -17.92
CA PHE A 80 -0.55 54.65 -17.88
C PHE A 80 -1.49 54.18 -16.77
N VAL A 81 -1.23 54.61 -15.52
CA VAL A 81 -2.01 54.19 -14.35
C VAL A 81 -3.47 54.62 -14.46
N ASN A 82 -3.71 55.88 -14.83
CA ASN A 82 -5.06 56.40 -15.01
C ASN A 82 -5.81 55.63 -16.11
N ASN A 83 -5.13 55.31 -17.20
CA ASN A 83 -5.75 54.61 -18.32
C ASN A 83 -6.05 53.15 -17.96
N VAL A 84 -5.08 52.41 -17.42
CA VAL A 84 -5.26 50.97 -17.15
C VAL A 84 -6.29 50.72 -16.05
N VAL A 85 -6.30 51.53 -14.99
CA VAL A 85 -7.26 51.39 -13.89
C VAL A 85 -8.67 51.74 -14.35
N ASN A 86 -8.85 52.90 -14.99
CA ASN A 86 -10.18 53.39 -15.32
C ASN A 86 -10.81 52.67 -16.53
N ALA A 87 -10.00 52.21 -17.49
CA ALA A 87 -10.49 51.36 -18.58
C ALA A 87 -10.98 50.01 -18.06
N ASN A 88 -10.19 49.35 -17.18
CA ASN A 88 -10.62 48.11 -16.53
C ASN A 88 -11.88 48.31 -15.69
N ALA A 89 -11.96 49.38 -14.91
CA ALA A 89 -13.14 49.70 -14.11
C ALA A 89 -14.39 49.96 -14.96
N ALA A 90 -14.22 50.53 -16.16
CA ALA A 90 -15.30 50.65 -17.13
C ALA A 90 -15.70 49.29 -17.72
N GLY A 91 -14.87 48.25 -17.64
CA GLY A 91 -15.09 46.94 -18.27
C GLY A 91 -14.62 46.88 -19.72
N ILE A 92 -13.64 47.71 -20.08
CA ILE A 92 -12.90 47.64 -21.35
C ILE A 92 -11.67 46.77 -21.11
N ARG A 93 -11.37 45.83 -22.03
CA ARG A 93 -10.18 44.98 -21.92
C ARG A 93 -8.91 45.80 -22.10
N THR A 94 -7.95 45.71 -21.19
CA THR A 94 -6.71 46.49 -21.29
C THR A 94 -5.54 45.63 -21.72
N GLY A 95 -5.00 45.93 -22.90
CA GLY A 95 -3.71 45.45 -23.36
C GLY A 95 -2.66 46.51 -23.11
N ILE A 96 -1.40 46.10 -23.22
CA ILE A 96 -0.26 46.97 -22.91
C ILE A 96 0.63 47.07 -24.13
N TYR A 97 1.27 48.21 -24.36
CA TYR A 97 2.40 48.26 -25.28
C TYR A 97 3.54 49.10 -24.74
N ILE A 98 4.77 48.70 -25.08
CA ILE A 98 5.98 49.49 -24.84
C ILE A 98 6.50 50.04 -26.17
N TYR A 99 6.75 51.35 -26.22
CA TYR A 99 7.47 51.94 -27.35
C TYR A 99 8.95 51.56 -27.21
N SER A 100 9.40 50.65 -28.07
CA SER A 100 10.70 50.00 -27.93
C SER A 100 11.84 50.86 -28.46
N TYR A 101 12.95 50.87 -27.74
CA TYR A 101 14.23 51.36 -28.24
C TYR A 101 15.27 50.25 -28.39
N ALA A 102 14.87 48.99 -28.19
CA ALA A 102 15.76 47.85 -28.29
C ALA A 102 16.35 47.73 -29.69
N THR A 103 17.66 47.50 -29.74
CA THR A 103 18.45 47.28 -30.95
C THR A 103 19.13 45.91 -30.98
N ASN A 104 18.96 45.12 -29.90
CA ASN A 104 19.42 43.74 -29.77
C ASN A 104 18.52 42.97 -28.78
N PRO A 105 18.62 41.62 -28.74
CA PRO A 105 17.86 40.77 -27.82
C PRO A 105 18.04 41.12 -26.34
N GLU A 106 19.23 41.51 -25.90
CA GLU A 106 19.49 41.83 -24.50
C GLU A 106 18.69 43.05 -24.03
N GLN A 107 18.61 44.08 -24.87
CA GLN A 107 17.78 45.26 -24.63
C GLN A 107 16.29 44.91 -24.69
N ALA A 108 15.87 44.04 -25.60
CA ALA A 108 14.49 43.56 -25.69
C ALA A 108 14.08 42.79 -24.42
N ALA A 109 14.98 41.97 -23.87
CA ALA A 109 14.78 41.28 -22.61
C ALA A 109 14.69 42.24 -21.43
N ALA A 110 15.55 43.26 -21.37
CA ALA A 110 15.46 44.31 -20.35
C ALA A 110 14.13 45.08 -20.43
N GLU A 111 13.66 45.37 -21.64
CA GLU A 111 12.35 45.98 -21.88
C GLU A 111 11.21 45.09 -21.40
N ALA A 112 11.19 43.80 -21.77
CA ALA A 112 10.15 42.87 -21.33
C ALA A 112 10.08 42.77 -19.80
N ASN A 113 11.23 42.60 -19.13
CA ASN A 113 11.29 42.55 -17.67
C ASN A 113 10.85 43.85 -17.00
N THR A 114 11.16 45.00 -17.62
CA THR A 114 10.70 46.31 -17.13
C THR A 114 9.18 46.45 -17.26
N VAL A 115 8.60 46.03 -18.39
CA VAL A 115 7.14 46.00 -18.58
C VAL A 115 6.50 45.12 -17.51
N LEU A 116 6.98 43.90 -17.31
CA LEU A 116 6.46 42.96 -16.30
C LEU A 116 6.49 43.57 -14.89
N ALA A 117 7.57 44.27 -14.53
CA ALA A 117 7.68 44.95 -13.24
C ALA A 117 6.66 46.10 -13.10
N TRP A 118 6.46 46.90 -14.16
CA TRP A 118 5.55 48.04 -14.14
C TRP A 118 4.08 47.64 -14.13
N ILE A 119 3.72 46.54 -14.79
CA ILE A 119 2.33 46.08 -14.86
C ILE A 119 1.92 45.21 -13.67
N ALA A 120 2.87 44.68 -12.88
CA ALA A 120 2.61 43.72 -11.80
C ALA A 120 1.47 44.11 -10.84
N PRO A 121 1.26 45.40 -10.46
CA PRO A 121 0.16 45.79 -9.58
C PRO A 121 -1.22 45.87 -10.24
N TYR A 122 -1.31 45.70 -11.56
CA TYR A 122 -2.51 46.01 -12.35
C TYR A 122 -3.05 44.79 -13.07
N THR A 123 -4.36 44.78 -13.31
CA THR A 123 -5.00 43.79 -14.18
C THR A 123 -4.65 44.09 -15.64
N VAL A 124 -4.04 43.12 -16.31
CA VAL A 124 -3.78 43.15 -17.75
C VAL A 124 -4.61 42.06 -18.41
N SER A 125 -5.76 42.45 -18.95
CA SER A 125 -6.75 41.51 -19.48
C SER A 125 -6.64 41.30 -21.00
N PHE A 126 -5.58 41.76 -21.64
CA PHE A 126 -5.43 41.69 -23.10
C PHE A 126 -3.94 41.64 -23.46
N PRO A 127 -3.56 41.36 -24.73
CA PRO A 127 -2.17 41.16 -25.10
C PRO A 127 -1.21 42.29 -24.74
N ILE A 128 0.07 41.94 -24.61
CA ILE A 128 1.19 42.86 -24.39
C ILE A 128 2.02 42.95 -25.67
N ALA A 129 2.10 44.14 -26.25
CA ALA A 129 2.79 44.38 -27.49
C ALA A 129 4.18 45.04 -27.29
N ILE A 130 5.14 44.61 -28.09
CA ILE A 130 6.32 45.42 -28.40
C ILE A 130 6.04 46.26 -29.65
N ASP A 131 6.24 47.57 -29.53
CA ASP A 131 6.10 48.51 -30.64
C ASP A 131 7.48 48.79 -31.26
N ILE A 132 7.66 48.30 -32.49
CA ILE A 132 8.91 48.38 -33.26
C ILE A 132 8.72 49.33 -34.45
N GLU A 133 9.03 50.60 -34.22
CA GLU A 133 8.96 51.62 -35.25
C GLU A 133 10.01 52.74 -35.13
N ASP A 134 10.88 52.70 -34.11
CA ASP A 134 11.80 53.80 -33.84
C ASP A 134 12.92 53.90 -34.89
N SER A 135 13.44 55.11 -35.04
CA SER A 135 14.58 55.41 -35.90
C SER A 135 15.83 54.56 -35.59
N CYS A 136 16.09 54.21 -34.33
CA CYS A 136 17.26 53.40 -33.94
C CYS A 136 17.24 51.99 -34.56
N GLN A 137 16.04 51.50 -34.89
CA GLN A 137 15.84 50.17 -35.48
C GLN A 137 15.96 50.21 -37.01
N LYS A 138 16.04 51.38 -37.66
CA LYS A 138 16.10 51.50 -39.14
C LYS A 138 17.36 50.92 -39.80
N GLY A 139 18.47 50.86 -39.07
CA GLY A 139 19.72 50.24 -39.55
C GLY A 139 19.79 48.73 -39.39
N LEU A 140 18.83 48.13 -38.67
CA LEU A 140 18.85 46.69 -38.37
C LEU A 140 18.32 45.87 -39.54
N ASN A 141 18.94 44.71 -39.75
CA ASN A 141 18.50 43.75 -40.74
C ASN A 141 17.29 42.91 -40.24
N PRO A 142 16.61 42.16 -41.13
CA PRO A 142 15.42 41.41 -40.73
C PRO A 142 15.62 40.38 -39.62
N ALA A 143 16.76 39.69 -39.59
CA ALA A 143 17.05 38.70 -38.56
C ALA A 143 17.26 39.36 -37.18
N GLN A 144 17.88 40.54 -37.13
CA GLN A 144 18.05 41.30 -35.90
C GLN A 144 16.70 41.79 -35.35
N LEU A 145 15.83 42.33 -36.21
CA LEU A 145 14.49 42.77 -35.81
C LEU A 145 13.61 41.61 -35.34
N GLN A 146 13.70 40.46 -36.03
CA GLN A 146 13.05 39.24 -35.60
C GLN A 146 13.53 38.82 -34.21
N ALA A 147 14.86 38.75 -33.99
CA ALA A 147 15.42 38.33 -32.72
C ALA A 147 14.99 39.23 -31.55
N ILE A 148 14.88 40.54 -31.78
CA ILE A 148 14.34 41.51 -30.80
C ILE A 148 12.88 41.17 -30.47
N ALA A 149 12.04 41.04 -31.49
CA ALA A 149 10.61 40.77 -31.34
C ALA A 149 10.35 39.43 -30.64
N ASP A 150 11.00 38.36 -31.10
CA ASP A 150 10.84 37.01 -30.57
C ASP A 150 11.36 36.91 -29.12
N THR A 151 12.44 37.63 -28.78
CA THR A 151 12.96 37.67 -27.39
C THR A 151 11.98 38.33 -26.44
N PHE A 152 11.47 39.52 -26.79
CA PHE A 152 10.47 40.20 -25.97
C PHE A 152 9.22 39.34 -25.79
N CYS A 153 8.67 38.85 -26.90
CA CYS A 153 7.44 38.07 -26.90
C CYS A 153 7.59 36.75 -26.14
N GLY A 154 8.74 36.08 -26.28
CA GLY A 154 9.04 34.85 -25.54
C GLY A 154 9.04 35.07 -24.03
N ILE A 155 9.62 36.17 -23.54
CA ILE A 155 9.64 36.51 -22.11
C ILE A 155 8.24 36.83 -21.60
N ILE A 156 7.44 37.61 -22.35
CA ILE A 156 6.05 37.90 -22.02
C ILE A 156 5.21 36.61 -21.94
N TYR A 157 5.36 35.72 -22.93
CA TYR A 157 4.66 34.44 -22.97
C TYR A 157 5.06 33.50 -21.83
N ALA A 158 6.35 33.40 -21.54
CA ALA A 158 6.87 32.60 -20.42
C ALA A 158 6.37 33.13 -19.07
N ASN A 159 6.03 34.42 -19.00
CA ASN A 159 5.40 35.04 -17.83
C ASN A 159 3.87 34.98 -17.87
N GLY A 160 3.26 34.18 -18.75
CA GLY A 160 1.82 33.88 -18.70
C GLY A 160 0.91 34.91 -19.39
N TYR A 161 1.47 35.88 -20.11
CA TYR A 161 0.70 36.86 -20.88
C TYR A 161 0.71 36.52 -22.37
N GLU A 162 -0.28 37.01 -23.11
CA GLU A 162 -0.32 36.88 -24.58
C GLU A 162 0.56 37.97 -25.22
N PRO A 163 1.64 37.63 -25.95
CA PRO A 163 2.49 38.62 -26.60
C PRO A 163 1.96 39.05 -27.97
N MET A 164 2.40 40.22 -28.43
CA MET A 164 2.07 40.76 -29.75
C MET A 164 3.22 41.65 -30.25
N VAL A 165 3.30 41.83 -31.56
CA VAL A 165 4.26 42.75 -32.18
C VAL A 165 3.50 43.79 -32.97
N TYR A 166 3.72 45.06 -32.68
CA TYR A 166 3.20 46.18 -33.46
C TYR A 166 4.26 46.71 -34.42
N ALA A 167 3.87 46.90 -35.68
CA ALA A 167 4.62 47.63 -36.70
C ALA A 167 3.71 47.98 -37.89
N SER A 168 4.16 48.89 -38.75
CA SER A 168 3.45 49.19 -40.01
C SER A 168 3.47 48.01 -40.99
N LYS A 169 2.47 47.95 -41.90
CA LYS A 169 2.44 46.99 -43.03
C LYS A 169 3.78 46.88 -43.75
N ASN A 170 4.39 48.03 -44.06
CA ASN A 170 5.65 48.10 -44.81
C ASN A 170 6.82 47.50 -44.02
N TRP A 171 6.83 47.68 -42.70
CA TRP A 171 7.82 47.03 -41.84
C TRP A 171 7.64 45.51 -41.82
N PHE A 172 6.43 45.01 -41.65
CA PHE A 172 6.20 43.56 -41.70
C PHE A 172 6.54 42.95 -43.06
N MET A 173 6.20 43.61 -44.17
CA MET A 173 6.50 43.08 -45.52
C MET A 173 7.99 43.16 -45.88
N GLY A 174 8.65 44.26 -45.57
CA GLY A 174 10.02 44.52 -46.05
C GLY A 174 11.12 44.23 -45.05
N ARG A 175 10.82 44.22 -43.74
CA ARG A 175 11.84 44.23 -42.68
C ARG A 175 11.62 43.19 -41.59
N MET A 176 10.39 42.75 -41.36
CA MET A 176 10.04 41.78 -40.31
C MET A 176 9.14 40.65 -40.86
N PRO A 177 9.48 40.00 -41.99
CA PRO A 177 8.58 39.04 -42.64
C PRO A 177 8.38 37.72 -41.87
N VAL A 178 9.28 37.42 -40.94
CA VAL A 178 9.39 36.10 -40.27
C VAL A 178 9.08 36.14 -38.78
N VAL A 179 8.50 37.24 -38.27
CA VAL A 179 8.07 37.35 -36.86
C VAL A 179 7.01 36.30 -36.56
N SER A 180 7.29 35.50 -35.53
CA SER A 180 6.48 34.35 -35.11
C SER A 180 5.21 34.74 -34.34
N SER A 181 5.30 35.84 -33.57
CA SER A 181 4.23 36.28 -32.68
C SER A 181 3.06 36.95 -33.44
N PRO A 182 1.86 36.98 -32.84
CA PRO A 182 0.71 37.67 -33.41
C PRO A 182 1.02 39.13 -33.77
N LYS A 183 0.54 39.56 -34.94
CA LYS A 183 0.84 40.89 -35.49
C LYS A 183 -0.28 41.87 -35.22
N TRP A 184 0.10 43.06 -34.76
CA TRP A 184 -0.72 44.27 -34.77
C TRP A 184 -0.22 45.17 -35.89
N VAL A 185 -0.93 45.17 -37.00
CA VAL A 185 -0.48 45.83 -38.23
C VAL A 185 -1.04 47.24 -38.28
N ALA A 186 -0.18 48.24 -38.43
CA ALA A 186 -0.62 49.59 -38.77
C ALA A 186 -0.70 49.79 -40.29
N GLN A 187 -1.88 50.14 -40.78
CA GLN A 187 -2.10 50.61 -42.15
C GLN A 187 -3.34 51.50 -42.18
N TYR A 188 -3.15 52.78 -42.46
CA TYR A 188 -4.29 53.70 -42.51
C TYR A 188 -5.09 53.55 -43.79
N GLY A 189 -6.40 53.35 -43.66
CA GLY A 189 -7.30 53.13 -44.78
C GLY A 189 -8.57 52.38 -44.39
N ASN A 190 -9.37 52.01 -45.39
CA ASN A 190 -10.65 51.30 -45.18
C ASN A 190 -10.49 49.77 -45.14
N ALA A 191 -9.29 49.25 -45.39
CA ALA A 191 -8.96 47.83 -45.28
C ALA A 191 -7.47 47.61 -44.97
N CYS A 192 -7.15 46.50 -44.30
CA CYS A 192 -5.77 46.02 -44.13
C CYS A 192 -5.36 45.12 -45.31
N GLU A 193 -4.36 45.55 -46.06
CA GLU A 193 -3.82 44.88 -47.25
C GLU A 193 -2.53 44.10 -46.97
N TYR A 194 -2.05 44.05 -45.72
CA TYR A 194 -0.95 43.14 -45.35
C TYR A 194 -1.36 41.72 -45.75
N PRO A 195 -0.58 40.91 -46.47
CA PRO A 195 -1.05 39.62 -47.00
C PRO A 195 -1.03 38.45 -46.01
N GLY A 196 -0.23 38.54 -44.93
CA GLY A 196 -0.10 37.48 -43.93
C GLY A 196 -1.11 37.56 -42.77
N ASP A 197 -1.02 36.64 -41.82
CA ASP A 197 -1.88 36.62 -40.63
C ASP A 197 -1.56 37.75 -39.65
N TYR A 198 -2.59 38.34 -39.07
CA TYR A 198 -2.51 39.39 -38.06
C TYR A 198 -3.70 39.26 -37.11
N ALA A 199 -3.46 39.60 -35.85
CA ALA A 199 -4.45 39.54 -34.80
C ALA A 199 -5.22 40.86 -34.66
N MET A 200 -4.58 41.99 -34.98
CA MET A 200 -5.13 43.32 -34.81
C MET A 200 -4.67 44.26 -35.94
N TRP A 201 -5.53 45.17 -36.36
CA TRP A 201 -5.23 46.19 -37.37
C TRP A 201 -5.54 47.58 -36.85
N GLN A 202 -4.55 48.49 -36.92
CA GLN A 202 -4.76 49.92 -36.68
C GLN A 202 -5.11 50.61 -38.01
N SER A 203 -6.35 51.10 -38.13
CA SER A 203 -6.93 51.61 -39.38
C SER A 203 -6.84 53.12 -39.55
N THR A 204 -6.63 53.87 -38.47
CA THR A 204 -6.44 55.33 -38.49
C THR A 204 -5.81 55.81 -37.19
N SER A 205 -5.03 56.89 -37.26
CA SER A 205 -4.56 57.67 -36.09
C SER A 205 -5.36 58.95 -35.83
N HIS A 206 -6.46 59.12 -36.57
CA HIS A 206 -7.28 60.33 -36.61
C HIS A 206 -8.74 60.06 -36.23
N GLY A 207 -8.97 58.98 -35.48
CA GLY A 207 -10.30 58.64 -34.97
C GLY A 207 -10.83 59.66 -33.97
N SER A 208 -12.15 59.62 -33.78
CA SER A 208 -12.88 60.41 -32.78
C SER A 208 -13.81 59.48 -32.01
N VAL A 209 -13.64 59.42 -30.69
CA VAL A 209 -14.42 58.57 -29.77
C VAL A 209 -14.92 59.43 -28.62
N ALA A 210 -16.20 59.33 -28.27
CA ALA A 210 -16.76 60.13 -27.19
C ALA A 210 -16.03 59.84 -25.87
N GLY A 211 -15.72 60.90 -25.13
CA GLY A 211 -14.93 60.83 -23.91
C GLY A 211 -13.43 61.01 -24.09
N ILE A 212 -12.93 61.11 -25.33
CA ILE A 212 -11.54 61.44 -25.63
C ILE A 212 -11.49 62.85 -26.27
N PRO A 213 -10.78 63.82 -25.68
CA PRO A 213 -10.77 65.21 -26.15
C PRO A 213 -9.91 65.44 -27.40
N SER A 214 -9.04 64.49 -27.76
CA SER A 214 -8.11 64.57 -28.89
C SER A 214 -8.33 63.42 -29.88
N ARG A 215 -7.52 63.38 -30.93
CA ARG A 215 -7.50 62.25 -31.87
C ARG A 215 -7.05 60.98 -31.16
N VAL A 216 -7.62 59.85 -31.58
CA VAL A 216 -7.30 58.53 -31.06
C VAL A 216 -7.12 57.54 -32.20
N ASP A 217 -6.23 56.58 -31.98
CA ASP A 217 -5.96 55.52 -32.91
C ASP A 217 -7.06 54.44 -32.80
N ILE A 218 -7.57 53.98 -33.94
CA ILE A 218 -8.67 53.01 -34.01
C ILE A 218 -8.13 51.65 -34.46
N ASN A 219 -8.53 50.61 -33.73
CA ASN A 219 -8.06 49.25 -33.91
C ASN A 219 -9.21 48.27 -34.12
N HIS A 220 -8.98 47.25 -34.94
CA HIS A 220 -9.91 46.18 -35.26
C HIS A 220 -9.28 44.84 -34.92
N LEU A 221 -9.98 44.03 -34.12
CA LEU A 221 -9.51 42.73 -33.64
C LEU A 221 -10.04 41.58 -34.50
N TYR A 222 -9.16 40.62 -34.82
CA TYR A 222 -9.47 39.42 -35.61
C TYR A 222 -9.07 38.11 -34.93
N THR A 223 -8.39 38.17 -33.78
CA THR A 223 -8.13 37.00 -32.92
C THR A 223 -8.95 37.10 -31.65
N ASP A 224 -9.69 36.03 -31.31
CA ASP A 224 -10.53 36.02 -30.12
C ASP A 224 -9.69 35.84 -28.84
N TYR A 225 -9.29 36.95 -28.24
CA TYR A 225 -8.68 36.97 -26.91
C TYR A 225 -9.72 37.07 -25.78
N PHE A 226 -10.98 37.37 -26.09
CA PHE A 226 -12.03 37.51 -25.08
C PHE A 226 -12.41 36.16 -24.47
N SER A 227 -12.51 35.12 -25.30
CA SER A 227 -12.76 33.76 -24.82
C SER A 227 -11.51 33.06 -24.30
N ARG A 228 -10.32 33.38 -24.82
CA ARG A 228 -9.06 32.72 -24.44
C ARG A 228 -8.52 33.19 -23.10
N MET A 229 -8.50 34.50 -22.87
CA MET A 229 -7.97 35.09 -21.64
C MET A 229 -9.12 35.33 -20.65
N ILE A 230 -9.35 34.39 -19.74
CA ILE A 230 -10.41 34.50 -18.72
C ILE A 230 -9.86 35.03 -17.38
N PRO A 231 -10.69 35.66 -16.52
CA PRO A 231 -10.17 36.29 -15.30
C PRO A 231 -9.57 35.27 -14.34
N GLU A 232 -10.24 34.14 -14.16
CA GLU A 232 -9.88 33.11 -13.20
C GLU A 232 -10.38 31.75 -13.68
N GLY A 233 -9.64 30.68 -13.40
CA GLY A 233 -10.09 29.30 -13.53
C GLY A 233 -9.58 28.58 -14.78
N PHE A 234 -10.15 27.39 -15.00
CA PHE A 234 -9.77 26.54 -16.13
C PHE A 234 -10.39 27.02 -17.44
N ASN A 235 -9.60 27.01 -18.51
CA ASN A 235 -10.05 27.26 -19.87
C ASN A 235 -9.50 26.24 -20.84
N SER A 236 -10.30 25.82 -21.81
CA SER A 236 -9.92 24.80 -22.79
C SER A 236 -10.01 25.35 -24.19
N TYR A 237 -8.90 25.34 -24.92
CA TYR A 237 -8.84 25.73 -26.32
C TYR A 237 -7.66 25.07 -27.03
N GLY A 238 -7.78 24.86 -28.34
CA GLY A 238 -6.71 24.23 -29.14
C GLY A 238 -6.38 22.78 -28.72
N GLY A 239 -7.31 22.09 -28.05
CA GLY A 239 -7.10 20.74 -27.50
C GLY A 239 -6.36 20.70 -26.16
N ASN A 240 -5.99 21.86 -25.59
CA ASN A 240 -5.25 21.97 -24.35
C ASN A 240 -6.10 22.59 -23.24
N ILE A 241 -5.75 22.29 -21.99
CA ILE A 241 -6.35 22.88 -20.79
C ILE A 241 -5.32 23.82 -20.17
N TYR A 242 -5.78 24.99 -19.73
CA TYR A 242 -4.99 26.03 -19.08
C TYR A 242 -5.68 26.46 -17.80
N TYR A 243 -4.92 26.97 -16.83
CA TYR A 243 -5.48 27.66 -15.66
C TYR A 243 -5.07 29.14 -15.71
N TYR A 244 -6.02 30.04 -15.47
CA TYR A 244 -5.81 31.49 -15.44
C TYR A 244 -6.02 32.04 -14.04
N HIS A 245 -5.21 33.02 -13.67
CA HIS A 245 -5.39 33.87 -12.49
C HIS A 245 -5.13 35.32 -12.89
N ASN A 246 -6.09 36.21 -12.63
CA ASN A 246 -6.05 37.61 -13.09
C ASN A 246 -5.67 37.76 -14.59
N TYR A 247 -6.30 36.99 -15.47
CA TYR A 247 -6.02 36.94 -16.92
C TYR A 247 -4.64 36.46 -17.35
N ARG A 248 -3.81 36.04 -16.39
CA ARG A 248 -2.49 35.47 -16.62
C ARG A 248 -2.59 33.95 -16.59
N ARG A 249 -2.06 33.30 -17.62
CA ARG A 249 -1.92 31.85 -17.65
C ARG A 249 -0.87 31.41 -16.63
N MET A 250 -1.23 30.43 -15.80
CA MET A 250 -0.36 29.90 -14.76
C MET A 250 0.48 28.73 -15.27
N THR A 251 1.67 28.56 -14.69
CA THR A 251 2.63 27.49 -15.00
C THR A 251 3.09 26.82 -13.70
N GLY A 252 3.68 25.63 -13.79
CA GLY A 252 4.17 24.86 -12.65
C GLY A 252 3.05 24.29 -11.77
N TRP A 253 3.36 24.06 -10.50
CA TRP A 253 2.39 23.51 -9.54
C TRP A 253 1.33 24.54 -9.13
N LEU A 254 0.07 24.15 -9.28
CA LEU A 254 -1.11 24.91 -8.89
C LEU A 254 -1.76 24.22 -7.69
N ASN A 255 -1.81 24.90 -6.55
CA ASN A 255 -2.46 24.39 -5.33
C ASN A 255 -3.82 25.08 -5.19
N LEU A 256 -4.86 24.42 -5.66
CA LEU A 256 -6.24 24.92 -5.64
C LEU A 256 -7.02 24.27 -4.48
N SER A 257 -8.20 24.79 -4.17
CA SER A 257 -9.02 24.29 -3.05
C SER A 257 -9.46 22.83 -3.21
N ASN A 258 -9.53 22.33 -4.44
CA ASN A 258 -9.91 20.96 -4.77
C ASN A 258 -8.71 20.01 -4.96
N GLY A 259 -7.48 20.52 -4.84
CA GLY A 259 -6.26 19.72 -4.95
C GLY A 259 -5.21 20.35 -5.87
N ARG A 260 -4.26 19.53 -6.32
CA ARG A 260 -3.06 19.99 -7.04
C ARG A 260 -3.14 19.66 -8.53
N TYR A 261 -2.65 20.57 -9.36
CA TYR A 261 -2.45 20.41 -10.80
C TYR A 261 -1.04 20.83 -11.16
N HIS A 262 -0.50 20.34 -12.28
CA HIS A 262 0.78 20.81 -12.79
C HIS A 262 0.64 21.30 -14.23
N ALA A 263 1.03 22.54 -14.49
CA ALA A 263 1.10 23.15 -15.81
C ALA A 263 2.54 23.17 -16.33
N ASP A 264 2.76 22.84 -17.61
CA ASP A 264 4.08 22.91 -18.22
C ASP A 264 4.57 24.36 -18.43
N ALA A 265 5.74 24.54 -19.05
CA ALA A 265 6.29 25.87 -19.34
C ALA A 265 5.43 26.70 -20.33
N SER A 266 4.56 26.05 -21.11
CA SER A 266 3.57 26.70 -21.97
C SER A 266 2.22 26.91 -21.27
N GLY A 267 2.11 26.53 -19.99
CA GLY A 267 0.91 26.60 -19.17
C GLY A 267 -0.12 25.52 -19.45
N ILE A 268 0.21 24.50 -20.24
CA ILE A 268 -0.68 23.38 -20.54
C ILE A 268 -0.72 22.47 -19.30
N ILE A 269 -1.93 22.18 -18.81
CA ILE A 269 -2.14 21.26 -17.70
C ILE A 269 -1.73 19.84 -18.12
N ASN A 270 -0.80 19.25 -17.38
CA ASN A 270 -0.33 17.89 -17.59
C ASN A 270 -1.39 16.88 -17.12
N ALA A 271 -1.45 15.74 -17.78
CA ALA A 271 -2.34 14.63 -17.45
C ALA A 271 -1.61 13.29 -17.65
N GLY A 272 -1.97 12.29 -16.85
CA GLY A 272 -1.33 10.98 -16.78
C GLY A 272 -0.15 10.94 -15.79
N TRP A 273 0.80 10.04 -16.05
CA TRP A 273 2.01 9.92 -15.26
C TRP A 273 2.91 11.14 -15.45
N PHE A 274 3.30 11.76 -14.35
CA PHE A 274 4.17 12.93 -14.33
C PHE A 274 5.29 12.72 -13.31
N GLN A 275 6.50 13.18 -13.61
CA GLN A 275 7.64 13.09 -12.70
C GLN A 275 8.43 14.39 -12.73
N ASP A 276 8.79 14.86 -11.54
CA ASP A 276 9.74 15.95 -11.35
C ASP A 276 10.74 15.57 -10.23
N GLU A 277 11.53 16.54 -9.78
CA GLU A 277 12.52 16.36 -8.71
C GLU A 277 11.90 15.98 -7.36
N SER A 278 10.62 16.26 -7.15
CA SER A 278 9.90 15.99 -5.91
C SER A 278 9.26 14.60 -5.87
N GLY A 279 9.06 13.95 -7.03
CA GLY A 279 8.63 12.56 -7.10
C GLY A 279 7.80 12.23 -8.34
N ILE A 280 7.09 11.10 -8.27
CA ILE A 280 6.22 10.59 -9.33
C ILE A 280 4.77 10.80 -8.92
N TYR A 281 3.96 11.28 -9.85
CA TYR A 281 2.57 11.67 -9.66
C TYR A 281 1.69 10.99 -10.72
N TYR A 282 0.40 10.89 -10.43
CA TYR A 282 -0.61 10.62 -11.44
C TYR A 282 -1.63 11.76 -11.46
N LEU A 283 -1.65 12.51 -12.55
CA LEU A 283 -2.54 13.64 -12.80
C LEU A 283 -3.75 13.14 -13.58
N ASP A 284 -4.88 12.90 -12.93
CA ASP A 284 -6.01 12.17 -13.49
C ASP A 284 -6.59 12.85 -14.76
N PRO A 285 -6.44 12.24 -15.95
CA PRO A 285 -7.00 12.80 -17.18
C PRO A 285 -8.53 12.95 -17.15
N ALA A 286 -9.24 12.05 -16.44
CA ALA A 286 -10.69 12.11 -16.31
C ALA A 286 -11.15 13.27 -15.41
N GLN A 287 -10.26 13.82 -14.59
CA GLN A 287 -10.50 14.97 -13.72
C GLN A 287 -9.70 16.21 -14.17
N GLY A 288 -9.32 16.27 -15.45
CA GLY A 288 -8.64 17.43 -16.05
C GLY A 288 -7.21 17.66 -15.53
N GLY A 289 -6.53 16.61 -15.08
CA GLY A 289 -5.15 16.67 -14.57
C GLY A 289 -5.02 16.83 -13.05
N LEU A 290 -6.08 16.54 -12.30
CA LEU A 290 -6.04 16.58 -10.82
C LEU A 290 -5.12 15.48 -10.28
N ALA A 291 -4.13 15.85 -9.46
CA ALA A 291 -3.24 14.89 -8.82
C ALA A 291 -3.99 13.94 -7.89
N LYS A 292 -3.79 12.63 -8.06
CA LYS A 292 -4.33 11.61 -7.15
C LYS A 292 -3.66 11.67 -5.79
N VAL A 293 -4.45 11.38 -4.75
CA VAL A 293 -4.03 11.18 -3.36
C VAL A 293 -4.68 9.91 -2.83
N GLY A 294 -4.03 9.24 -1.87
CA GLY A 294 -4.47 7.95 -1.35
C GLY A 294 -4.37 6.81 -2.37
N PHE A 295 -5.22 5.79 -2.21
CA PHE A 295 -5.27 4.67 -3.15
C PHE A 295 -5.89 5.07 -4.48
N ALA A 296 -5.26 4.64 -5.59
CA ALA A 296 -5.79 4.81 -6.93
C ALA A 296 -5.50 3.59 -7.81
N ASP A 297 -6.52 3.16 -8.55
CA ASP A 297 -6.41 2.07 -9.53
C ASP A 297 -6.11 2.65 -10.91
N ILE A 298 -4.93 2.34 -11.46
CA ILE A 298 -4.41 2.91 -12.70
C ILE A 298 -3.88 1.76 -13.55
N GLY A 299 -4.45 1.56 -14.74
CA GLY A 299 -3.99 0.53 -15.68
C GLY A 299 -4.10 -0.91 -15.15
N GLY A 300 -5.05 -1.18 -14.25
CA GLY A 300 -5.24 -2.50 -13.63
C GLY A 300 -4.38 -2.76 -12.39
N SER A 301 -3.51 -1.82 -12.02
CA SER A 301 -2.68 -1.88 -10.81
C SER A 301 -3.15 -0.86 -9.78
N ARG A 302 -3.00 -1.18 -8.50
CA ARG A 302 -3.27 -0.24 -7.39
C ARG A 302 -1.98 0.45 -6.97
N TYR A 303 -2.06 1.76 -6.76
CA TYR A 303 -0.98 2.61 -6.27
C TYR A 303 -1.42 3.38 -5.03
N PHE A 304 -0.47 3.86 -4.23
CA PHE A 304 -0.73 4.79 -3.14
C PHE A 304 0.04 6.11 -3.37
N PHE A 305 -0.66 7.22 -3.24
CA PHE A 305 -0.11 8.57 -3.33
C PHE A 305 -0.28 9.26 -1.97
N ASP A 306 0.75 9.96 -1.48
CA ASP A 306 0.66 10.68 -0.21
C ASP A 306 -0.24 11.94 -0.31
N ALA A 307 -0.35 12.69 0.77
CA ALA A 307 -1.17 13.91 0.83
C ALA A 307 -0.74 15.00 -0.17
N ASN A 308 0.52 14.97 -0.63
CA ASN A 308 1.01 15.87 -1.68
C ASN A 308 0.81 15.28 -3.08
N GLY A 309 0.33 14.04 -3.20
CA GLY A 309 0.14 13.33 -4.45
C GLY A 309 1.39 12.60 -4.95
N VAL A 310 2.43 12.47 -4.12
CA VAL A 310 3.65 11.74 -4.51
C VAL A 310 3.41 10.24 -4.32
N ARG A 311 3.69 9.46 -5.36
CA ARG A 311 3.61 7.99 -5.34
C ARG A 311 4.58 7.42 -4.32
N ARG A 312 4.09 6.55 -3.45
CA ARG A 312 4.90 5.89 -2.42
C ARG A 312 5.27 4.47 -2.82
N THR A 313 6.37 3.98 -2.25
CA THR A 313 6.88 2.61 -2.36
C THR A 313 7.26 2.10 -0.96
N GLY A 314 7.49 0.81 -0.81
CA GLY A 314 7.79 0.16 0.46
C GLY A 314 6.57 0.00 1.37
N LEU A 315 6.82 -0.14 2.67
CA LEU A 315 5.78 -0.15 3.70
C LEU A 315 5.28 1.28 3.94
N ILE A 316 3.96 1.46 3.91
CA ILE A 316 3.30 2.76 3.94
C ILE A 316 2.21 2.74 5.01
N ASP A 317 2.26 3.69 5.93
CA ASP A 317 1.19 3.93 6.89
C ASP A 317 0.00 4.61 6.19
N VAL A 318 -1.15 3.96 6.26
CA VAL A 318 -2.43 4.41 5.73
C VAL A 318 -3.45 4.52 6.87
N GLY A 319 -3.23 5.49 7.75
CA GLY A 319 -4.18 5.81 8.82
C GLY A 319 -4.17 4.80 9.97
N GLY A 320 -2.98 4.29 10.32
CA GLY A 320 -2.78 3.31 11.39
C GLY A 320 -2.77 1.86 10.91
N ALA A 321 -3.11 1.61 9.65
CA ALA A 321 -2.86 0.34 8.97
C ALA A 321 -1.64 0.48 8.04
N ILE A 322 -1.02 -0.64 7.65
CA ILE A 322 0.14 -0.62 6.76
C ILE A 322 -0.22 -1.26 5.42
N CYS A 323 0.18 -0.67 4.29
CA CYS A 323 0.19 -1.35 2.99
C CYS A 323 1.63 -1.48 2.46
N TYR A 324 1.84 -2.37 1.49
CA TYR A 324 3.13 -2.51 0.82
C TYR A 324 3.00 -2.24 -0.67
N ALA A 325 3.83 -1.34 -1.19
CA ALA A 325 4.01 -1.10 -2.61
C ALA A 325 5.42 -1.50 -3.05
N ASN A 326 5.54 -2.20 -4.17
CA ASN A 326 6.83 -2.62 -4.71
C ASN A 326 7.64 -1.42 -5.25
N GLU A 327 8.81 -1.67 -5.87
CA GLU A 327 9.69 -0.61 -6.41
C GLU A 327 9.01 0.21 -7.51
N GLU A 328 8.12 -0.40 -8.29
CA GLU A 328 7.29 0.27 -9.28
C GLU A 328 6.09 1.03 -8.67
N GLY A 329 5.89 0.95 -7.35
CA GLY A 329 4.79 1.59 -6.62
C GLY A 329 3.47 0.83 -6.65
N VAL A 330 3.45 -0.39 -7.18
CA VAL A 330 2.26 -1.24 -7.23
C VAL A 330 2.04 -1.88 -5.87
N CYS A 331 0.89 -1.60 -5.25
CA CYS A 331 0.47 -2.22 -4.01
C CYS A 331 0.32 -3.73 -4.19
N GLN A 332 0.84 -4.51 -3.25
CA GLN A 332 0.83 -5.97 -3.27
C GLN A 332 -0.16 -6.54 -2.24
N LYS A 333 -0.65 -7.75 -2.52
CA LYS A 333 -1.52 -8.50 -1.61
C LYS A 333 -1.16 -9.98 -1.57
N GLY A 334 -1.56 -10.67 -0.50
CA GLY A 334 -1.20 -12.05 -0.21
C GLY A 334 -0.01 -12.15 0.76
N LEU A 335 0.61 -13.33 0.79
CA LEU A 335 1.85 -13.57 1.54
C LEU A 335 3.04 -13.03 0.74
N ILE A 336 3.66 -11.96 1.23
CA ILE A 336 4.73 -11.24 0.56
C ILE A 336 6.03 -11.40 1.33
N PRO A 337 7.07 -12.04 0.75
CA PRO A 337 8.40 -12.07 1.33
C PRO A 337 9.08 -10.70 1.23
N LEU A 338 9.47 -10.15 2.37
CA LEU A 338 10.27 -8.93 2.52
C LEU A 338 11.62 -9.28 3.19
N ALA A 339 12.47 -8.27 3.40
CA ALA A 339 13.82 -8.47 3.94
C ALA A 339 13.83 -9.03 5.37
N ASP A 340 12.80 -8.73 6.16
CA ASP A 340 12.64 -9.13 7.56
C ASP A 340 11.79 -10.39 7.76
N GLY A 341 11.10 -10.85 6.72
CA GLY A 341 10.32 -12.08 6.72
C GLY A 341 9.09 -12.00 5.82
N VAL A 342 8.16 -12.93 5.99
CA VAL A 342 6.91 -12.95 5.22
C VAL A 342 5.84 -12.15 5.93
N HIS A 343 5.16 -11.25 5.22
CA HIS A 343 4.03 -10.47 5.71
C HIS A 343 2.76 -10.85 4.96
N TYR A 344 1.59 -10.63 5.54
CA TYR A 344 0.32 -10.83 4.85
C TYR A 344 -0.43 -9.52 4.67
N PHE A 345 -0.81 -9.24 3.43
CA PHE A 345 -1.66 -8.12 3.04
C PHE A 345 -2.98 -8.65 2.46
N ASP A 346 -4.11 -8.16 2.93
CA ASP A 346 -5.42 -8.65 2.50
C ASP A 346 -5.86 -8.12 1.11
N ASP A 347 -7.09 -8.42 0.71
CA ASP A 347 -7.66 -7.91 -0.55
C ASP A 347 -7.88 -6.39 -0.57
N GLN A 348 -7.81 -5.74 0.59
CA GLN A 348 -7.78 -4.28 0.73
C GLN A 348 -6.36 -3.72 0.75
N TYR A 349 -5.34 -4.58 0.55
CA TYR A 349 -3.91 -4.27 0.57
C TYR A 349 -3.37 -3.88 1.94
N LEU A 350 -4.10 -4.21 3.01
CA LEU A 350 -3.74 -3.85 4.38
C LEU A 350 -3.08 -5.03 5.08
N MET A 351 -2.01 -4.74 5.82
CA MET A 351 -1.19 -5.70 6.54
C MET A 351 -1.91 -6.20 7.78
N HIS A 352 -1.81 -7.50 8.04
CA HIS A 352 -2.34 -8.12 9.25
C HIS A 352 -1.26 -8.39 10.29
N VAL A 353 -1.67 -8.34 11.57
CA VAL A 353 -0.89 -8.76 12.74
C VAL A 353 -1.73 -9.72 13.58
N GLY A 354 -1.08 -10.51 14.43
CA GLY A 354 -1.73 -11.48 15.30
C GLY A 354 -2.11 -12.78 14.59
N LEU A 355 -3.09 -13.50 15.16
CA LEU A 355 -3.62 -14.74 14.59
C LEU A 355 -4.55 -14.43 13.42
N THR A 356 -4.13 -14.79 12.21
CA THR A 356 -4.83 -14.42 10.98
C THR A 356 -5.25 -15.67 10.19
N PRO A 357 -6.56 -15.92 10.06
CA PRO A 357 -7.07 -16.96 9.17
C PRO A 357 -6.88 -16.55 7.70
N ILE A 358 -6.29 -17.43 6.91
CA ILE A 358 -6.11 -17.24 5.46
C ILE A 358 -6.60 -18.52 4.76
N GLY A 359 -7.79 -18.45 4.17
CA GLY A 359 -8.47 -19.64 3.64
C GLY A 359 -8.81 -20.62 4.78
N ASN A 360 -8.34 -21.86 4.66
CA ASN A 360 -8.53 -22.91 5.68
C ASN A 360 -7.33 -23.07 6.64
N LYS A 361 -6.33 -22.19 6.54
CA LYS A 361 -5.12 -22.21 7.37
C LYS A 361 -5.15 -21.04 8.35
N LEU A 362 -4.44 -21.20 9.46
CA LEU A 362 -4.22 -20.14 10.45
C LEU A 362 -2.72 -19.80 10.48
N TYR A 363 -2.40 -18.52 10.50
CA TYR A 363 -1.04 -18.00 10.59
C TYR A 363 -0.93 -17.09 11.81
N TYR A 364 0.30 -16.86 12.28
CA TYR A 364 0.56 -15.82 13.29
C TYR A 364 1.60 -14.84 12.76
N PHE A 365 1.25 -13.56 12.77
CA PHE A 365 2.14 -12.44 12.44
C PHE A 365 2.43 -11.66 13.73
N ASN A 366 3.68 -11.31 13.98
CA ASN A 366 4.03 -10.52 15.17
C ASN A 366 3.56 -9.06 15.03
N GLU A 367 3.85 -8.21 16.03
CA GLU A 367 3.46 -6.79 16.01
C GLU A 367 4.05 -6.00 14.83
N ALA A 368 5.18 -6.45 14.27
CA ALA A 368 5.78 -5.87 13.08
C ALA A 368 5.19 -6.41 11.77
N GLY A 369 4.23 -7.35 11.81
CA GLY A 369 3.64 -8.00 10.64
C GLY A 369 4.40 -9.23 10.14
N VAL A 370 5.48 -9.65 10.81
CA VAL A 370 6.32 -10.75 10.35
C VAL A 370 5.73 -12.09 10.78
N MET A 371 5.51 -12.98 9.82
CA MET A 371 5.03 -14.35 10.01
C MET A 371 5.99 -15.14 10.90
N GLN A 372 5.45 -15.78 11.93
CA GLN A 372 6.21 -16.62 12.83
C GLN A 372 6.02 -18.10 12.52
N THR A 373 7.01 -18.89 12.91
CA THR A 373 6.99 -20.35 12.85
C THR A 373 7.36 -20.94 14.22
N GLY A 374 7.12 -22.24 14.39
CA GLY A 374 7.43 -22.95 15.63
C GLY A 374 6.30 -22.91 16.66
N MET A 375 6.63 -23.35 17.88
CA MET A 375 5.70 -23.48 18.99
C MET A 375 5.53 -22.14 19.71
N LEU A 376 4.32 -21.60 19.74
CA LEU A 376 4.01 -20.32 20.38
C LEU A 376 2.89 -20.51 21.41
N ALA A 377 3.04 -19.87 22.57
CA ALA A 377 2.05 -19.89 23.64
C ALA A 377 1.40 -18.51 23.77
N PHE A 378 0.07 -18.50 23.83
CA PHE A 378 -0.74 -17.33 24.08
C PHE A 378 -1.68 -17.60 25.26
N GLU A 379 -2.34 -16.57 25.79
CA GLU A 379 -3.35 -16.73 26.84
C GLU A 379 -4.48 -17.70 26.45
N ILE A 380 -4.77 -17.79 25.15
CA ILE A 380 -5.83 -18.64 24.62
C ILE A 380 -5.41 -20.08 24.35
N GLY A 381 -4.13 -20.43 24.55
CA GLY A 381 -3.56 -21.75 24.29
C GLY A 381 -2.24 -21.74 23.54
N LYS A 382 -1.67 -22.93 23.35
CA LYS A 382 -0.41 -23.15 22.63
C LYS A 382 -0.69 -23.63 21.21
N PHE A 383 0.04 -23.10 20.24
CA PHE A 383 -0.08 -23.42 18.82
C PHE A 383 1.29 -23.83 18.28
N MET A 384 1.29 -24.67 17.25
CA MET A 384 2.49 -25.00 16.49
C MET A 384 2.32 -24.50 15.06
N PHE A 385 3.20 -23.63 14.59
CA PHE A 385 3.23 -23.16 13.21
C PHE A 385 4.34 -23.89 12.44
N GLY A 386 3.99 -24.53 11.34
CA GLY A 386 4.92 -25.27 10.49
C GLY A 386 5.95 -24.37 9.81
N ALA A 387 6.87 -24.99 9.05
CA ALA A 387 7.86 -24.25 8.27
C ALA A 387 7.23 -23.36 7.17
N ASP A 388 6.02 -23.69 6.72
CA ASP A 388 5.22 -22.86 5.82
C ASP A 388 4.42 -21.77 6.55
N GLY A 389 4.58 -21.64 7.86
CA GLY A 389 3.88 -20.68 8.73
C GLY A 389 2.47 -21.09 9.11
N ALA A 390 1.93 -22.19 8.58
CA ALA A 390 0.56 -22.61 8.86
C ALA A 390 0.47 -23.35 10.20
N ALA A 391 -0.58 -23.08 10.96
CA ALA A 391 -0.85 -23.77 12.21
C ALA A 391 -1.13 -25.26 11.94
N VAL A 392 -0.51 -26.12 12.75
CA VAL A 392 -0.65 -27.56 12.68
C VAL A 392 -1.96 -27.98 13.34
N SER A 393 -2.67 -28.92 12.70
CA SER A 393 -3.75 -29.68 13.31
C SER A 393 -3.39 -31.17 13.24
N GLY A 394 -3.65 -31.90 14.32
CA GLY A 394 -3.28 -33.30 14.50
C GLY A 394 -2.00 -33.50 15.33
N TRP A 395 -1.40 -34.68 15.15
CA TRP A 395 -0.22 -35.09 15.91
C TRP A 395 1.03 -34.33 15.47
N PHE A 396 1.81 -33.90 16.45
CA PHE A 396 3.12 -33.27 16.25
C PHE A 396 4.13 -33.86 17.24
N ALA A 397 5.38 -34.03 16.79
CA ALA A 397 6.49 -34.40 17.66
C ALA A 397 7.59 -33.35 17.52
N ASN A 398 8.11 -32.85 18.65
CA ASN A 398 9.25 -31.94 18.63
C ASN A 398 10.58 -32.71 18.54
N GLU A 399 11.69 -31.98 18.45
CA GLU A 399 13.04 -32.54 18.32
C GLU A 399 13.49 -33.38 19.54
N LEU A 400 12.82 -33.19 20.69
CA LEU A 400 13.06 -33.97 21.92
C LEU A 400 12.22 -35.26 21.96
N GLY A 401 11.42 -35.54 20.94
CA GLY A 401 10.51 -36.68 20.89
C GLY A 401 9.23 -36.52 21.71
N GLN A 402 8.99 -35.34 22.29
CA GLN A 402 7.74 -35.05 22.99
C GLN A 402 6.61 -34.93 21.96
N ARG A 403 5.49 -35.57 22.25
CA ARG A 403 4.32 -35.61 21.37
C ARG A 403 3.23 -34.67 21.86
N PHE A 404 2.59 -33.98 20.93
CA PHE A 404 1.49 -33.05 21.15
C PHE A 404 0.34 -33.45 20.21
N TYR A 405 -0.89 -33.08 20.57
CA TYR A 405 -2.02 -33.15 19.65
C TYR A 405 -2.68 -31.78 19.56
N PHE A 406 -2.73 -31.23 18.35
CA PHE A 406 -3.39 -29.96 18.06
C PHE A 406 -4.80 -30.22 17.54
N GLY A 407 -5.80 -29.64 18.19
CA GLY A 407 -7.20 -29.82 17.82
C GLY A 407 -7.56 -29.21 16.45
N PRO A 408 -8.83 -29.34 16.03
CA PRO A 408 -9.34 -28.64 14.84
C PRO A 408 -9.28 -27.10 14.95
N ASP A 409 -9.20 -26.57 16.18
CA ASP A 409 -8.98 -25.16 16.48
C ASP A 409 -7.49 -24.77 16.54
N PHE A 410 -6.61 -25.70 16.17
CA PHE A 410 -5.14 -25.56 16.14
C PHE A 410 -4.48 -25.39 17.51
N LYS A 411 -5.20 -25.61 18.61
CA LYS A 411 -4.66 -25.50 19.98
C LYS A 411 -4.15 -26.84 20.48
N ALA A 412 -3.05 -26.80 21.23
CA ALA A 412 -2.53 -27.97 21.93
C ALA A 412 -3.58 -28.47 22.93
N THR A 413 -3.86 -29.76 22.87
CA THR A 413 -4.77 -30.44 23.79
C THR A 413 -4.09 -30.59 25.15
N VAL A 414 -4.86 -30.37 26.21
CA VAL A 414 -4.44 -30.52 27.61
C VAL A 414 -5.44 -31.43 28.34
N GLY A 415 -4.99 -32.12 29.38
CA GLY A 415 -5.82 -33.05 30.14
C GLY A 415 -6.17 -34.33 29.38
N LEU A 416 -7.24 -35.01 29.82
CA LEU A 416 -7.73 -36.23 29.19
C LEU A 416 -8.45 -35.91 27.88
N ALA A 417 -8.08 -36.60 26.80
CA ALA A 417 -8.69 -36.43 25.50
C ALA A 417 -8.82 -37.75 24.73
N THR A 418 -9.94 -37.90 24.02
CA THR A 418 -10.18 -39.04 23.13
C THR A 418 -9.82 -38.67 21.70
N ILE A 419 -8.82 -39.34 21.14
CA ILE A 419 -8.32 -39.14 19.77
C ILE A 419 -8.36 -40.49 19.06
N ASP A 420 -9.04 -40.57 17.92
CA ASP A 420 -9.18 -41.81 17.14
C ASP A 420 -9.59 -43.03 18.00
N LYS A 421 -10.60 -42.82 18.85
CA LYS A 421 -11.17 -43.82 19.80
C LYS A 421 -10.25 -44.26 20.95
N SER A 422 -9.04 -43.70 21.05
CA SER A 422 -8.12 -43.96 22.16
C SER A 422 -8.09 -42.78 23.11
N VAL A 423 -8.01 -43.04 24.41
CA VAL A 423 -7.88 -41.98 25.43
C VAL A 423 -6.40 -41.71 25.68
N TYR A 424 -6.03 -40.43 25.72
CA TYR A 424 -4.70 -39.93 26.00
C TYR A 424 -4.77 -38.94 27.16
N LEU A 425 -3.65 -38.74 27.85
CA LEU A 425 -3.50 -37.68 28.84
C LEU A 425 -2.40 -36.72 28.35
N PHE A 426 -2.69 -35.43 28.35
CA PHE A 426 -1.73 -34.38 28.06
C PHE A 426 -1.52 -33.51 29.30
N GLY A 427 -0.27 -33.12 29.59
CA GLY A 427 0.03 -32.17 30.66
C GLY A 427 -0.50 -30.76 30.35
N ASP A 428 -0.40 -29.84 31.31
CA ASP A 428 -0.77 -28.42 31.12
C ASP A 428 0.11 -27.73 30.08
N ASP A 429 1.30 -28.28 29.84
CA ASP A 429 2.20 -27.87 28.76
C ASP A 429 1.83 -28.50 27.39
N GLY A 430 0.79 -29.33 27.33
CA GLY A 430 0.33 -30.02 26.14
C GLY A 430 1.17 -31.24 25.73
N VAL A 431 2.15 -31.64 26.53
CA VAL A 431 2.96 -32.83 26.26
C VAL A 431 2.16 -34.08 26.60
N MET A 432 2.12 -35.03 25.67
CA MET A 432 1.48 -36.34 25.85
C MET A 432 2.18 -37.12 26.97
N PHE A 433 1.42 -37.53 27.96
CA PHE A 433 1.86 -38.30 29.11
C PHE A 433 1.97 -39.80 28.76
N THR A 434 2.97 -40.47 29.34
CA THR A 434 3.13 -41.93 29.32
C THR A 434 3.47 -42.42 30.72
N GLY A 435 3.11 -43.68 31.02
CA GLY A 435 3.31 -44.31 32.32
C GLY A 435 2.14 -44.15 33.28
N TRP A 436 2.44 -44.24 34.58
CA TRP A 436 1.47 -44.18 35.68
C TRP A 436 1.06 -42.74 35.99
N SER A 437 -0.25 -42.47 36.05
CA SER A 437 -0.78 -41.15 36.44
C SER A 437 -1.22 -41.11 37.90
N GLY A 438 -0.97 -40.02 38.63
CA GLY A 438 -1.53 -39.80 39.97
C GLY A 438 -1.15 -40.85 41.02
N ASP A 439 -1.92 -40.88 42.12
CA ASP A 439 -1.72 -41.78 43.27
C ASP A 439 -2.33 -43.17 43.04
N VAL A 440 -1.82 -44.18 43.76
CA VAL A 440 -2.21 -45.60 43.64
C VAL A 440 -3.72 -45.82 43.63
N GLY A 441 -4.48 -45.11 44.47
CA GLY A 441 -5.94 -45.25 44.59
C GLY A 441 -6.76 -44.72 43.43
N ALA A 442 -6.16 -43.96 42.50
CA ALA A 442 -6.86 -43.30 41.39
C ALA A 442 -6.05 -43.30 40.08
N ARG A 443 -5.06 -44.19 39.94
CA ARG A 443 -4.14 -44.15 38.81
C ARG A 443 -4.66 -44.84 37.55
N TYR A 444 -4.34 -44.22 36.43
CA TYR A 444 -4.43 -44.80 35.10
C TYR A 444 -3.02 -45.21 34.65
N TYR A 445 -2.95 -46.00 33.59
CA TYR A 445 -1.68 -46.27 32.91
C TYR A 445 -1.79 -45.95 31.42
N PHE A 446 -0.85 -45.16 30.92
CA PHE A 446 -0.73 -44.80 29.51
C PHE A 446 0.47 -45.51 28.92
N GLY A 447 0.26 -46.33 27.89
CA GLY A 447 1.33 -47.09 27.25
C GLY A 447 2.40 -46.20 26.61
N PRO A 448 3.50 -46.79 26.10
CA PRO A 448 4.55 -46.03 25.39
C PRO A 448 4.03 -45.25 24.17
N ASP A 449 2.93 -45.70 23.57
CA ASP A 449 2.25 -45.00 22.47
C ASP A 449 1.30 -43.88 22.94
N GLY A 450 1.15 -43.72 24.27
CA GLY A 450 0.33 -42.72 24.95
C GLY A 450 -1.10 -43.15 25.22
N LYS A 451 -1.52 -44.34 24.81
CA LYS A 451 -2.92 -44.77 24.96
C LYS A 451 -3.18 -45.28 26.37
N MET A 452 -4.30 -44.87 26.94
CA MET A 452 -4.83 -45.42 28.18
C MET A 452 -5.12 -46.90 28.00
N VAL A 453 -4.58 -47.73 28.89
CA VAL A 453 -4.83 -49.17 28.86
C VAL A 453 -6.11 -49.52 29.61
N THR A 454 -6.73 -50.63 29.21
CA THR A 454 -7.89 -51.22 29.88
C THR A 454 -7.71 -52.73 29.97
N GLY A 455 -8.38 -53.38 30.92
CA GLY A 455 -8.28 -54.82 31.15
C GLY A 455 -6.95 -55.26 31.76
N TRP A 456 -6.60 -56.53 31.57
CA TRP A 456 -5.35 -57.12 32.06
C TRP A 456 -4.15 -56.59 31.27
N ASN A 457 -3.17 -56.02 31.99
CA ASN A 457 -1.94 -55.50 31.41
C ASN A 457 -0.73 -55.90 32.27
N ALA A 458 0.36 -56.29 31.60
CA ALA A 458 1.63 -56.57 32.25
C ALA A 458 2.51 -55.32 32.19
N ILE A 459 2.92 -54.81 33.35
CA ILE A 459 3.73 -53.59 33.49
C ILE A 459 4.90 -53.95 34.41
N ASP A 460 6.13 -53.76 33.94
CA ASP A 460 7.37 -54.09 34.66
C ASP A 460 7.38 -55.52 35.27
N GLY A 461 6.83 -56.48 34.53
CA GLY A 461 6.79 -57.90 34.93
C GLY A 461 5.69 -58.27 35.94
N ARG A 462 4.84 -57.31 36.35
CA ARG A 462 3.68 -57.55 37.22
C ARG A 462 2.37 -57.37 36.47
N ALA A 463 1.34 -58.15 36.82
CA ALA A 463 0.02 -58.07 36.22
C ALA A 463 -0.86 -57.06 36.97
N PHE A 464 -1.54 -56.18 36.24
CA PHE A 464 -2.49 -55.20 36.76
C PHE A 464 -3.80 -55.31 35.98
N TYR A 465 -4.91 -54.94 36.62
CA TYR A 465 -6.21 -54.87 35.96
C TYR A 465 -6.73 -53.44 35.97
N PHE A 466 -7.14 -52.95 34.79
CA PHE A 466 -7.77 -51.63 34.62
C PHE A 466 -9.22 -51.79 34.18
N GLY A 467 -10.12 -51.03 34.77
CA GLY A 467 -11.54 -51.01 34.41
C GLY A 467 -11.78 -50.55 32.98
N ALA A 468 -13.03 -50.65 32.52
CA ALA A 468 -13.44 -50.11 31.22
C ALA A 468 -13.32 -48.57 31.15
N ASP A 469 -13.37 -47.92 32.31
CA ASP A 469 -13.09 -46.50 32.51
C ASP A 469 -11.59 -46.19 32.59
N GLY A 470 -10.72 -47.20 32.59
CA GLY A 470 -9.26 -47.09 32.69
C GLY A 470 -8.71 -47.02 34.11
N LEU A 471 -9.56 -47.06 35.13
CA LEU A 471 -9.11 -46.97 36.53
C LEU A 471 -8.48 -48.29 36.97
N MET A 472 -7.32 -48.24 37.63
CA MET A 472 -6.67 -49.44 38.18
C MET A 472 -7.52 -50.05 39.32
N ALA A 473 -7.77 -51.35 39.26
CA ALA A 473 -8.47 -52.08 40.31
C ALA A 473 -7.55 -52.35 41.52
N LEU A 474 -8.11 -52.28 42.72
CA LEU A 474 -7.45 -52.56 43.99
C LEU A 474 -8.31 -53.51 44.84
N GLY A 475 -7.66 -54.32 45.68
CA GLY A 475 -8.31 -55.27 46.57
C GLY A 475 -8.96 -56.44 45.83
N LEU A 476 -10.09 -56.93 46.37
CA LEU A 476 -10.88 -57.99 45.73
C LEU A 476 -11.57 -57.46 44.47
N ALA A 477 -11.16 -57.94 43.30
CA ALA A 477 -11.77 -57.61 42.02
C ALA A 477 -12.57 -58.79 41.45
N PRO A 478 -13.91 -58.75 41.52
CA PRO A 478 -14.76 -59.71 40.82
C PRO A 478 -14.81 -59.38 39.33
N LEU A 479 -14.19 -60.25 38.52
CA LEU A 479 -14.15 -60.12 37.07
C LEU A 479 -15.00 -61.22 36.42
N LYS A 480 -15.20 -61.13 35.09
CA LYS A 480 -16.05 -62.05 34.34
C LYS A 480 -15.63 -63.52 34.48
N ASP A 481 -14.34 -63.78 34.68
CA ASP A 481 -13.75 -65.11 34.65
C ASP A 481 -13.22 -65.60 36.01
N GLY A 482 -13.44 -64.84 37.08
CA GLY A 482 -13.03 -65.17 38.43
C GLY A 482 -12.92 -63.95 39.35
N VAL A 483 -12.64 -64.20 40.63
CA VAL A 483 -12.30 -63.13 41.59
C VAL A 483 -10.79 -63.12 41.77
N TYR A 484 -10.19 -61.94 41.78
CA TYR A 484 -8.75 -61.72 41.91
C TYR A 484 -8.45 -60.81 43.10
N TYR A 485 -7.20 -60.83 43.58
CA TYR A 485 -6.72 -59.86 44.56
C TYR A 485 -5.60 -59.01 43.97
N LEU A 486 -5.84 -57.71 43.94
CA LEU A 486 -4.89 -56.69 43.49
C LEU A 486 -4.38 -55.98 44.73
N ASP A 487 -3.06 -55.97 44.94
CA ASP A 487 -2.46 -55.45 46.16
C ASP A 487 -2.89 -53.99 46.42
N PRO A 488 -3.51 -53.63 47.55
CA PRO A 488 -3.85 -52.24 47.85
C PRO A 488 -2.67 -51.26 47.86
N ALA A 489 -1.42 -51.74 48.01
CA ALA A 489 -0.23 -50.91 48.08
C ALA A 489 0.24 -50.40 46.70
N ASP A 490 0.06 -51.18 45.63
CA ASP A 490 0.51 -50.80 44.29
C ASP A 490 -0.37 -51.35 43.14
N GLY A 491 -1.33 -52.23 43.41
CA GLY A 491 -2.29 -52.80 42.46
C GLY A 491 -1.84 -54.05 41.72
N HIS A 492 -0.67 -54.62 42.01
CA HIS A 492 -0.25 -55.84 41.32
C HIS A 492 -1.11 -57.04 41.74
N MET A 493 -1.36 -57.97 40.81
CA MET A 493 -2.08 -59.21 41.10
C MET A 493 -1.26 -60.08 42.04
N VAL A 494 -1.85 -60.41 43.19
CA VAL A 494 -1.25 -61.30 44.19
C VAL A 494 -1.69 -62.73 43.91
N VAL A 495 -0.76 -63.66 44.12
CA VAL A 495 -1.01 -65.11 44.10
C VAL A 495 -0.65 -65.71 45.46
N GLY A 496 -1.21 -66.88 45.77
CA GLY A 496 -1.02 -67.57 47.03
C GLY A 496 -1.99 -67.14 48.12
N TRP A 497 -1.58 -67.26 49.37
CA TRP A 497 -2.40 -66.96 50.54
C TRP A 497 -2.51 -65.46 50.81
N VAL A 498 -3.74 -64.99 51.01
CA VAL A 498 -4.04 -63.60 51.41
C VAL A 498 -4.95 -63.61 52.63
N GLN A 499 -4.57 -62.87 53.67
CA GLN A 499 -5.39 -62.67 54.87
C GLN A 499 -6.21 -61.39 54.73
N LEU A 500 -7.54 -61.53 54.72
CA LEU A 500 -8.47 -60.41 54.79
C LEU A 500 -9.13 -60.35 56.17
N PRO A 501 -9.84 -59.25 56.54
CA PRO A 501 -10.42 -59.09 57.87
C PRO A 501 -11.35 -60.23 58.32
N ASP A 502 -11.99 -60.92 57.37
CA ASP A 502 -12.88 -62.05 57.58
C ASP A 502 -12.21 -63.43 57.45
N GLY A 503 -10.92 -63.46 57.10
CA GLY A 503 -10.06 -64.65 57.16
C GLY A 503 -9.25 -64.92 55.88
N TRP A 504 -8.67 -66.12 55.82
CA TRP A 504 -7.71 -66.51 54.77
C TRP A 504 -8.39 -66.97 53.49
N ARG A 505 -7.83 -66.52 52.35
CA ARG A 505 -8.20 -66.95 51.00
C ARG A 505 -6.95 -67.37 50.23
N TYR A 506 -7.14 -68.19 49.20
CA TYR A 506 -6.05 -68.58 48.30
C TYR A 506 -6.34 -68.17 46.85
N PHE A 507 -5.36 -67.53 46.23
CA PHE A 507 -5.36 -67.14 44.83
C PHE A 507 -4.40 -68.08 44.07
N ASP A 508 -4.90 -68.78 43.06
CA ASP A 508 -4.16 -69.83 42.37
C ASP A 508 -2.79 -69.35 41.84
N ALA A 509 -1.74 -70.12 42.12
CA ALA A 509 -0.36 -69.73 41.78
C ALA A 509 -0.10 -69.61 40.27
N ASN A 510 -0.92 -70.25 39.43
CA ASN A 510 -0.72 -70.26 37.97
C ASN A 510 -1.54 -69.17 37.27
N ASN A 511 -2.72 -68.83 37.80
CA ASN A 511 -3.65 -67.92 37.10
C ASN A 511 -4.23 -66.80 37.97
N GLY A 512 -3.93 -66.76 39.27
CA GLY A 512 -4.35 -65.71 40.20
C GLY A 512 -5.83 -65.73 40.59
N LYS A 513 -6.63 -66.71 40.14
CA LYS A 513 -8.06 -66.79 40.48
C LYS A 513 -8.24 -67.29 41.92
N MET A 514 -9.17 -66.67 42.64
CA MET A 514 -9.57 -67.10 43.97
C MET A 514 -10.19 -68.50 43.92
N LEU A 515 -9.69 -69.40 44.77
CA LEU A 515 -10.35 -70.68 45.00
C LEU A 515 -11.60 -70.45 45.83
N ALA A 516 -12.77 -70.77 45.28
CA ALA A 516 -14.05 -70.66 45.96
C ALA A 516 -14.93 -71.87 45.62
N ASN A 517 -15.69 -72.35 46.60
CA ASN A 517 -16.54 -73.53 46.49
C ASN A 517 -15.79 -74.77 45.96
N THR A 518 -14.58 -74.98 46.46
CA THR A 518 -13.66 -76.01 45.99
C THR A 518 -12.71 -76.45 47.10
N SER A 519 -11.97 -77.53 46.86
CA SER A 519 -10.90 -78.01 47.73
C SER A 519 -9.61 -78.19 46.93
N ALA A 520 -8.47 -77.89 47.56
CA ALA A 520 -7.15 -78.05 46.96
C ALA A 520 -6.13 -78.47 48.03
N VAL A 521 -5.08 -79.19 47.62
CA VAL A 521 -3.94 -79.46 48.51
C VAL A 521 -2.93 -78.32 48.34
N LEU A 522 -2.75 -77.54 49.38
CA LEU A 522 -1.91 -76.34 49.41
C LEU A 522 -0.98 -76.44 50.61
N ASP A 523 0.31 -76.19 50.43
CA ASP A 523 1.33 -76.37 51.47
C ASP A 523 1.30 -77.74 52.16
N ASN A 524 0.99 -78.80 51.38
CA ASN A 524 0.78 -80.18 51.84
C ASN A 524 -0.42 -80.38 52.78
N VAL A 525 -1.36 -79.43 52.84
CA VAL A 525 -2.59 -79.49 53.63
C VAL A 525 -3.80 -79.51 52.71
N ALA A 526 -4.73 -80.45 52.95
CA ALA A 526 -6.02 -80.48 52.25
C ALA A 526 -6.91 -79.33 52.74
N CYS A 527 -7.07 -78.30 51.91
CA CYS A 527 -7.81 -77.09 52.22
C CYS A 527 -9.17 -77.08 51.50
N SER A 528 -10.23 -76.62 52.16
CA SER A 528 -11.54 -76.37 51.56
C SER A 528 -11.96 -74.91 51.71
N PHE A 529 -12.55 -74.36 50.65
CA PHE A 529 -12.97 -72.96 50.56
C PHE A 529 -14.48 -72.84 50.33
N ASP A 530 -15.13 -71.93 51.04
CA ASP A 530 -16.56 -71.66 50.88
C ASP A 530 -16.89 -70.86 49.60
N LYS A 531 -18.17 -70.52 49.42
CA LYS A 531 -18.66 -69.73 48.27
C LYS A 531 -18.04 -68.33 48.14
N ASN A 532 -17.49 -67.78 49.23
CA ASN A 532 -16.82 -66.48 49.28
C ASN A 532 -15.28 -66.60 49.21
N GLY A 533 -14.79 -67.83 49.01
CA GLY A 533 -13.36 -68.16 48.97
C GLY A 533 -12.69 -68.22 50.34
N LEU A 534 -13.45 -68.22 51.44
CA LEU A 534 -12.90 -68.29 52.79
C LEU A 534 -12.47 -69.72 53.11
N LEU A 535 -11.25 -69.88 53.65
CA LEU A 535 -10.75 -71.16 54.15
C LEU A 535 -11.61 -71.66 55.32
N THR A 536 -12.27 -72.81 55.13
CA THR A 536 -13.16 -73.42 56.16
C THR A 536 -12.64 -74.74 56.71
N ALA A 537 -11.76 -75.43 55.99
CA ALA A 537 -11.13 -76.66 56.46
C ALA A 537 -9.65 -76.67 56.06
N PRO A 538 -8.74 -77.15 56.92
CA PRO A 538 -9.00 -77.67 58.27
C PRO A 538 -9.40 -76.54 59.25
N ALA A 539 -10.38 -76.81 60.13
CA ALA A 539 -10.88 -75.78 61.04
C ALA A 539 -9.76 -75.29 61.98
N GLY A 540 -9.58 -73.97 62.07
CA GLY A 540 -8.56 -73.35 62.92
C GLY A 540 -7.13 -73.41 62.40
N TRP A 541 -6.88 -74.02 61.22
CA TRP A 541 -5.59 -73.98 60.57
C TRP A 541 -5.36 -72.64 59.88
N VAL A 542 -4.14 -72.13 59.95
CA VAL A 542 -3.72 -70.90 59.24
C VAL A 542 -2.47 -71.18 58.40
N PRO A 543 -2.34 -70.54 57.22
CA PRO A 543 -1.17 -70.68 56.37
C PRO A 543 0.16 -70.42 57.10
N GLY A 544 1.20 -71.20 56.78
CA GLY A 544 2.50 -71.12 57.43
C GLY A 544 2.64 -71.90 58.75
N THR A 545 1.59 -72.63 59.18
CA THR A 545 1.66 -73.54 60.34
C THR A 545 1.71 -75.00 59.90
N PRO A 546 2.35 -75.91 60.67
CA PRO A 546 2.41 -77.34 60.33
C PRO A 546 1.04 -77.94 60.08
N ALA A 547 0.96 -78.96 59.22
CA ALA A 547 -0.28 -79.68 58.95
C ALA A 547 -0.93 -80.13 60.28
N PRO A 548 -2.26 -79.99 60.42
CA PRO A 548 -2.96 -80.46 61.60
C PRO A 548 -2.66 -81.95 61.78
N VAL A 549 -2.10 -82.31 62.93
CA VAL A 549 -1.82 -83.70 63.27
C VAL A 549 -3.16 -84.38 63.48
N ASP A 550 -3.44 -85.42 62.70
CA ASP A 550 -4.65 -86.23 62.83
C ASP A 550 -4.70 -86.83 64.26
N PRO A 551 -5.73 -86.51 65.08
CA PRO A 551 -5.89 -87.10 66.40
C PRO A 551 -5.95 -88.64 66.39
N ALA A 552 -6.20 -89.26 65.24
CA ALA A 552 -6.32 -90.71 65.09
C ALA A 552 -4.99 -91.48 65.02
N VAL A 553 -3.82 -90.82 64.98
CA VAL A 553 -2.51 -91.49 64.75
C VAL A 553 -1.64 -91.62 66.02
N VAL A 554 -2.15 -91.26 67.20
CA VAL A 554 -1.43 -91.43 68.49
C VAL A 554 -1.82 -92.73 69.20
N ALA A 555 -1.58 -93.89 68.57
CA ALA A 555 -1.62 -95.18 69.27
C ALA A 555 -0.83 -96.26 68.54
N GLN A 556 0.51 -96.17 68.54
CA GLN A 556 1.41 -97.34 68.59
C GLN A 556 2.86 -96.87 68.71
N ALA A 557 3.38 -96.85 69.93
CA ALA A 557 4.81 -96.79 70.21
C ALA A 557 5.32 -98.24 70.45
N PRO A 558 6.42 -98.69 69.84
CA PRO A 558 7.15 -99.85 70.32
C PRO A 558 8.14 -99.44 71.41
N ALA A 559 8.23 -100.27 72.45
CA ALA A 559 9.13 -100.11 73.57
C ALA A 559 10.62 -100.18 73.16
N GLN A 560 11.42 -99.27 73.72
CA GLN A 560 12.88 -99.32 73.71
C GLN A 560 13.39 -100.58 74.43
N LYS A 561 14.43 -101.22 73.86
CA LYS A 561 15.46 -101.92 74.65
C LYS A 561 16.81 -101.26 74.42
N SER A 562 17.51 -101.14 75.54
CA SER A 562 18.71 -100.38 75.82
C SER A 562 20.02 -101.01 75.33
N ALA A 563 20.98 -100.11 75.07
CA ALA A 563 22.43 -100.17 75.34
C ALA A 563 23.23 -101.36 74.73
N ALA A 564 24.33 -101.17 74.02
CA ALA A 564 25.58 -100.59 74.50
C ALA A 564 26.59 -100.44 73.32
N VAL A 565 27.62 -99.63 73.57
CA VAL A 565 28.76 -99.16 72.76
C VAL A 565 29.92 -100.21 72.81
N PRO A 566 31.12 -100.06 72.19
CA PRO A 566 31.56 -99.85 70.79
C PRO A 566 32.50 -100.97 70.25
N GLN A 567 32.64 -101.09 68.91
CA GLN A 567 33.89 -101.03 68.12
C GLN A 567 33.58 -101.29 66.64
#